data_AF-A0A662RJP1-F1
#
_entry.id   AF-A0A662RJP1-F1
#
_cell.length_a   1.000
_cell.length_b   1.000
_cell.length_c   1.000
_cell.angle_alpha   90.00
_cell.angle_beta   90.00
_cell.angle_gamma   90.00
#
_symmetry.space_group_name_H-M   'P 1'
#
loop_
_entity.id
_entity.type
_entity.pdbx_description
1 polymer ?
#
loop_
_entity_poly.entity_id
_entity_poly.type
_entity_poly.pdbx_seq_one_letter_code
_entity_poly.pdbx_strand_id
1 'polypeptide(L)'
;MKKGWEIKVRDVMVEDVAYVTVPGTREELMAICKSRYISGAPVVKDGKLVGIVTRQDVLKNPNEEQIALLMTRNPFTIGPDASIVDASRLILTNKIRRLPVVEGERLVGIISVADIVRAIADMDFTEPIGDYIADETVAVWDETPLSVVGRIMELACVKAVPVLNTELELVGLIADRDLINAAIIEDNTTDSDLSLGSDEDEWTWEGMRDTMRLYYSVSKISLPKRPVKEVMVKEVITATRNSTVSECARVMSKNKFDQLPVISARGKLVGLLLDRNLLKVLV
;
A
#
# COMPACT_ATOMS: atom_id res chain seq x y z
N MET A 1 33.06 -1.02 5.33
CA MET A 1 31.58 -1.04 5.32
C MET A 1 31.11 0.32 5.81
N LYS A 2 30.33 1.07 5.02
CA LYS A 2 29.78 2.36 5.49
C LYS A 2 28.77 2.06 6.59
N LYS A 3 28.93 2.68 7.77
CA LYS A 3 27.91 2.57 8.81
C LYS A 3 26.68 3.36 8.37
N GLY A 4 25.47 2.95 8.75
CA GLY A 4 24.23 3.62 8.31
C GLY A 4 24.19 5.12 8.61
N TRP A 5 24.94 5.56 9.63
CA TRP A 5 25.12 6.96 10.02
C TRP A 5 25.95 7.80 9.03
N GLU A 6 26.74 7.16 8.17
CA GLU A 6 27.56 7.83 7.15
C GLU A 6 26.81 8.03 5.82
N ILE A 7 25.69 7.32 5.64
CA ILE A 7 24.86 7.42 4.44
C ILE A 7 23.79 8.48 4.69
N LYS A 8 23.82 9.54 3.89
CA LYS A 8 22.83 10.61 3.98
C LYS A 8 21.58 10.25 3.20
N VAL A 9 20.46 10.85 3.59
CA VAL A 9 19.17 10.73 2.88
C VAL A 9 19.34 11.08 1.39
N ARG A 10 20.05 12.16 1.08
CA ARG A 10 20.31 12.59 -0.30
C ARG A 10 21.03 11.56 -1.16
N ASP A 11 21.79 10.64 -0.55
CA ASP A 11 22.55 9.63 -1.30
C ASP A 11 21.65 8.48 -1.79
N VAL A 12 20.43 8.37 -1.25
CA VAL A 12 19.50 7.24 -1.51
C VAL A 12 18.09 7.68 -1.89
N MET A 13 17.72 8.95 -1.66
CA MET A 13 16.39 9.47 -1.97
C MET A 13 16.12 9.54 -3.48
N VAL A 14 14.84 9.59 -3.84
CA VAL A 14 14.41 9.92 -5.20
C VAL A 14 14.30 11.44 -5.31
N GLU A 15 15.06 12.03 -6.25
CA GLU A 15 15.07 13.48 -6.52
C GLU A 15 13.98 13.93 -7.50
N ASP A 16 13.68 13.15 -8.54
CA ASP A 16 12.56 13.40 -9.47
C ASP A 16 11.23 12.98 -8.80
N VAL A 17 10.77 13.83 -7.87
CA VAL A 17 9.56 13.57 -7.10
C VAL A 17 8.33 13.98 -7.89
N ALA A 18 7.48 13.01 -8.21
CA ALA A 18 6.13 13.33 -8.65
C ALA A 18 5.32 13.91 -7.48
N TYR A 19 4.74 15.09 -7.67
CA TYR A 19 3.90 15.79 -6.69
C TYR A 19 2.61 16.27 -7.36
N VAL A 20 1.60 16.58 -6.53
CA VAL A 20 0.38 17.28 -6.96
C VAL A 20 0.35 18.68 -6.34
N THR A 21 -0.44 19.59 -6.90
CA THR A 21 -0.55 20.96 -6.41
C THR A 21 -1.89 21.24 -5.73
N VAL A 22 -1.96 22.34 -4.96
CA VAL A 22 -3.22 22.92 -4.50
C VAL A 22 -3.37 24.33 -5.08
N PRO A 23 -4.49 24.65 -5.78
CA PRO A 23 -5.62 23.76 -6.07
C PRO A 23 -5.25 22.60 -7.01
N GLY A 24 -5.93 21.47 -6.87
CA GLY A 24 -5.71 20.24 -7.64
C GLY A 24 -6.79 19.19 -7.33
N THR A 25 -6.90 18.17 -8.18
CA THR A 25 -8.01 17.20 -8.15
C THR A 25 -7.54 15.75 -7.93
N ARG A 26 -8.44 14.87 -7.49
CA ARG A 26 -8.13 13.43 -7.35
C ARG A 26 -7.74 12.79 -8.68
N GLU A 27 -8.29 13.27 -9.81
CA GLU A 27 -7.96 12.75 -11.14
C GLU A 27 -6.48 12.96 -11.47
N GLU A 28 -5.94 14.14 -11.15
CA GLU A 28 -4.52 14.44 -11.32
C GLU A 28 -3.65 13.47 -10.51
N LEU A 29 -4.01 13.24 -9.24
CA LEU A 29 -3.31 12.26 -8.39
C LEU A 29 -3.38 10.85 -8.97
N MET A 30 -4.56 10.41 -9.42
CA MET A 30 -4.76 9.08 -9.99
C MET A 30 -3.98 8.91 -11.30
N ALA A 31 -3.94 9.94 -12.14
CA ALA A 31 -3.16 9.97 -13.37
C ALA A 31 -1.65 9.87 -13.09
N ILE A 32 -1.14 10.61 -12.10
CA ILE A 32 0.26 10.53 -11.67
C ILE A 32 0.57 9.15 -11.06
N CYS A 33 -0.31 8.62 -10.20
CA CYS A 33 -0.13 7.29 -9.62
C CYS A 33 -0.04 6.20 -10.70
N LYS A 34 -0.86 6.31 -11.76
CA LYS A 34 -0.86 5.40 -12.90
C LYS A 34 0.40 5.56 -13.76
N SER A 35 0.77 6.78 -14.14
CA SER A 35 1.88 7.04 -15.07
C SER A 35 3.26 6.80 -14.45
N ARG A 36 3.42 7.13 -13.16
CA ARG A 36 4.69 6.98 -12.44
C ARG A 36 4.76 5.70 -11.61
N TYR A 37 3.73 4.84 -11.65
CA TYR A 37 3.63 3.61 -10.86
C TYR A 37 3.82 3.82 -9.34
N ILE A 38 3.30 4.94 -8.83
CA ILE A 38 3.37 5.29 -7.41
C ILE A 38 2.01 5.13 -6.72
N SER A 39 2.04 5.04 -5.38
CA SER A 39 0.84 4.84 -4.56
C SER A 39 0.34 6.10 -3.85
N GLY A 40 1.02 7.22 -4.06
CA GLY A 40 0.75 8.51 -3.44
C GLY A 40 1.87 9.50 -3.71
N ALA A 41 1.60 10.78 -3.50
CA ALA A 41 2.47 11.89 -3.87
C ALA A 41 2.46 12.97 -2.77
N PRO A 42 3.58 13.70 -2.59
CA PRO A 42 3.57 14.96 -1.86
C PRO A 42 2.65 15.99 -2.50
N VAL A 43 2.09 16.88 -1.69
CA VAL A 43 1.25 18.00 -2.12
C VAL A 43 2.02 19.29 -1.93
N VAL A 44 2.18 20.06 -3.01
CA VAL A 44 2.99 21.28 -3.06
C VAL A 44 2.12 22.49 -3.37
N LYS A 45 2.36 23.60 -2.68
CA LYS A 45 1.75 24.90 -2.96
C LYS A 45 2.83 25.96 -2.98
N ASP A 46 2.92 26.74 -4.06
CA ASP A 46 3.92 27.81 -4.22
C ASP A 46 5.38 27.32 -3.98
N GLY A 47 5.69 26.10 -4.44
CA GLY A 47 6.99 25.45 -4.24
C GLY A 47 7.25 24.88 -2.85
N LYS A 48 6.29 25.00 -1.91
CA LYS A 48 6.38 24.51 -0.54
C LYS A 48 5.58 23.24 -0.34
N LEU A 49 6.12 22.30 0.44
CA LEU A 49 5.39 21.11 0.85
C LEU A 49 4.28 21.48 1.85
N VAL A 50 3.02 21.14 1.52
CA VAL A 50 1.85 21.42 2.37
C VAL A 50 1.10 20.17 2.82
N GLY A 51 1.36 19.02 2.19
CA GLY A 51 0.66 17.79 2.48
C GLY A 51 1.26 16.55 1.83
N ILE A 52 0.64 15.41 2.10
CA ILE A 52 0.83 14.17 1.36
C ILE A 52 -0.54 13.56 1.09
N VAL A 53 -0.71 12.95 -0.08
CA VAL A 53 -1.97 12.31 -0.48
C VAL A 53 -1.68 10.97 -1.15
N THR A 54 -2.48 9.96 -0.85
CA THR A 54 -2.31 8.60 -1.33
C THR A 54 -3.57 8.08 -2.01
N ARG A 55 -3.43 7.01 -2.79
CA ARG A 55 -4.60 6.30 -3.34
C ARG A 55 -5.57 5.83 -2.25
N GLN A 56 -5.07 5.53 -1.04
CA GLN A 56 -5.90 5.12 0.08
C GLN A 56 -6.82 6.27 0.55
N ASP A 57 -6.33 7.51 0.53
CA ASP A 57 -7.12 8.68 0.93
C ASP A 57 -8.28 8.92 -0.06
N VAL A 58 -8.01 8.73 -1.35
CA VAL A 58 -9.02 8.76 -2.43
C VAL A 58 -10.05 7.66 -2.27
N LEU A 59 -9.61 6.42 -2.02
CA LEU A 59 -10.51 5.26 -1.87
C LEU A 59 -11.42 5.36 -0.65
N LYS A 60 -10.94 5.96 0.45
CA LYS A 60 -11.73 6.20 1.66
C LYS A 60 -12.77 7.30 1.50
N ASN A 61 -12.57 8.23 0.55
CA ASN A 61 -13.43 9.39 0.35
C ASN A 61 -13.89 9.45 -1.12
N PRO A 62 -14.77 8.52 -1.56
CA PRO A 62 -15.10 8.34 -2.98
C PRO A 62 -15.84 9.54 -3.61
N ASN A 63 -16.45 10.40 -2.80
CA ASN A 63 -17.22 11.56 -3.26
C ASN A 63 -16.43 12.88 -3.17
N GLU A 64 -15.19 12.84 -2.67
CA GLU A 64 -14.36 14.03 -2.53
C GLU A 64 -13.44 14.18 -3.74
N GLU A 65 -13.40 15.38 -4.31
CA GLU A 65 -12.66 15.71 -5.53
C GLU A 65 -11.38 16.50 -5.22
N GLN A 66 -11.39 17.31 -4.16
CA GLN A 66 -10.34 18.28 -3.89
C GLN A 66 -9.17 17.67 -3.14
N ILE A 67 -7.96 17.81 -3.68
CA ILE A 67 -6.72 17.34 -3.03
C ILE A 67 -6.54 17.97 -1.65
N ALA A 68 -6.95 19.23 -1.46
CA ALA A 68 -6.83 19.93 -0.18
C ALA A 68 -7.67 19.31 0.95
N LEU A 69 -8.74 18.58 0.61
CA LEU A 69 -9.62 17.87 1.55
C LEU A 69 -9.21 16.40 1.72
N LEU A 70 -8.55 15.82 0.71
CA LEU A 70 -8.02 14.45 0.76
C LEU A 70 -6.65 14.34 1.45
N MET A 71 -5.83 15.39 1.40
CA MET A 71 -4.45 15.31 1.86
C MET A 71 -4.31 15.25 3.38
N THR A 72 -3.31 14.51 3.84
CA THR A 72 -2.78 14.67 5.19
C THR A 72 -1.89 15.91 5.23
N ARG A 73 -2.27 16.90 6.03
CA ARG A 73 -1.54 18.16 6.21
C ARG A 73 -0.33 17.96 7.11
N ASN A 74 0.70 18.79 6.92
CA ASN A 74 1.92 18.82 7.74
C ASN A 74 2.54 17.41 7.93
N PRO A 75 2.89 16.71 6.84
CA PRO A 75 3.47 15.38 6.95
C PRO A 75 4.82 15.44 7.68
N PHE A 76 5.22 14.33 8.30
CA PHE A 76 6.59 14.18 8.77
C PHE A 76 7.57 14.33 7.60
N THR A 77 8.60 15.15 7.78
CA THR A 77 9.64 15.41 6.78
C THR A 77 11.02 15.09 7.33
N ILE A 78 12.01 15.08 6.44
CA ILE A 78 13.42 14.94 6.82
C ILE A 78 14.29 15.83 5.93
N GLY A 79 15.44 16.28 6.45
CA GLY A 79 16.42 17.04 5.67
C GLY A 79 17.30 16.13 4.81
N PRO A 80 17.84 16.61 3.68
CA PRO A 80 18.69 15.81 2.79
C PRO A 80 20.02 15.38 3.43
N ASP A 81 20.51 16.14 4.40
CA ASP A 81 21.77 15.86 5.11
C ASP A 81 21.61 14.95 6.35
N ALA A 82 20.36 14.60 6.71
CA ALA A 82 20.11 13.64 7.79
C ALA A 82 20.58 12.24 7.39
N SER A 83 20.80 11.37 8.37
CA SER A 83 21.21 9.99 8.10
C SER A 83 20.02 9.11 7.71
N ILE A 84 20.29 7.99 7.02
CA ILE A 84 19.26 6.96 6.79
C ILE A 84 18.79 6.31 8.11
N VAL A 85 19.57 6.39 9.18
CA VAL A 85 19.16 5.93 10.52
C VAL A 85 18.06 6.82 11.08
N ASP A 86 18.20 8.14 10.96
CA ASP A 86 17.17 9.10 11.37
C ASP A 86 15.89 8.90 10.55
N ALA A 87 16.03 8.68 9.23
CA ALA A 87 14.90 8.35 8.35
C ALA A 87 14.19 7.06 8.80
N SER A 88 14.97 6.02 9.13
CA SER A 88 14.45 4.72 9.59
C SER A 88 13.69 4.86 10.90
N ARG A 89 14.20 5.64 11.85
CA ARG A 89 13.52 5.92 13.14
C ARG A 89 12.20 6.64 12.94
N LEU A 90 12.16 7.68 12.10
CA LEU A 90 10.92 8.41 11.81
C LEU A 90 9.88 7.52 11.13
N ILE A 91 10.30 6.68 10.18
CA ILE A 91 9.44 5.72 9.48
C ILE A 91 8.84 4.71 10.46
N LEU A 92 9.68 4.08 11.28
CA LEU A 92 9.26 3.05 12.24
C LEU A 92 8.34 3.62 13.33
N THR A 93 8.73 4.74 13.93
CA THR A 93 8.01 5.35 15.05
C THR A 93 6.64 5.86 14.63
N ASN A 94 6.56 6.53 13.48
CA ASN A 94 5.30 7.12 13.00
C ASN A 94 4.47 6.15 12.15
N LYS A 95 4.91 4.90 11.99
CA LYS A 95 4.23 3.84 11.20
C LYS A 95 3.90 4.29 9.76
N ILE A 96 4.77 5.10 9.18
CA ILE A 96 4.66 5.60 7.80
C ILE A 96 5.57 4.79 6.87
N ARG A 97 5.40 4.93 5.55
CA ARG A 97 6.23 4.21 4.55
C ARG A 97 7.16 5.12 3.73
N ARG A 98 6.96 6.43 3.80
CA ARG A 98 7.73 7.40 3.03
C ARG A 98 7.81 8.73 3.76
N LEU A 99 8.89 9.46 3.53
CA LEU A 99 9.17 10.78 4.05
C LEU A 99 9.49 11.72 2.89
N PRO A 100 8.72 12.81 2.71
CA PRO A 100 9.17 13.93 1.91
C PRO A 100 10.49 14.48 2.46
N VAL A 101 11.45 14.71 1.58
CA VAL A 101 12.74 15.32 1.91
C VAL A 101 12.66 16.81 1.57
N VAL A 102 12.98 17.67 2.53
CA VAL A 102 12.83 19.12 2.39
C VAL A 102 14.09 19.89 2.77
N GLU A 103 14.33 20.98 2.05
CA GLU A 103 15.26 22.04 2.44
C GLU A 103 14.45 23.25 2.89
N GLY A 104 14.37 23.48 4.20
CA GLY A 104 13.37 24.40 4.76
C GLY A 104 11.96 23.88 4.46
N GLU A 105 11.19 24.61 3.65
CA GLU A 105 9.84 24.22 3.23
C GLU A 105 9.78 23.64 1.82
N ARG A 106 10.90 23.70 1.07
CA ARG A 106 10.96 23.29 -0.32
C ARG A 106 11.13 21.78 -0.41
N LEU A 107 10.28 21.11 -1.20
CA LEU A 107 10.43 19.69 -1.51
C LEU A 107 11.65 19.48 -2.42
N VAL A 108 12.59 18.63 -1.98
CA VAL A 108 13.83 18.32 -2.73
C VAL A 108 13.98 16.83 -3.05
N GLY A 109 13.17 15.99 -2.42
CA GLY A 109 13.24 14.54 -2.62
C GLY A 109 12.13 13.80 -1.90
N ILE A 110 12.10 12.48 -2.07
CA ILE A 110 11.30 11.58 -1.25
C ILE A 110 12.11 10.32 -0.96
N ILE A 111 12.07 9.85 0.29
CA ILE A 111 12.72 8.60 0.69
C ILE A 111 11.66 7.63 1.20
N SER A 112 11.72 6.38 0.73
CA SER A 112 10.80 5.32 1.13
C SER A 112 11.49 4.16 1.82
N VAL A 113 10.72 3.27 2.45
CA VAL A 113 11.22 2.00 2.98
C VAL A 113 12.01 1.23 1.91
N ALA A 114 11.54 1.19 0.67
CA ALA A 114 12.19 0.48 -0.42
C ALA A 114 13.59 1.04 -0.75
N ASP A 115 13.77 2.37 -0.65
CA ASP A 115 15.07 3.01 -0.89
C ASP A 115 16.07 2.70 0.23
N ILE A 116 15.61 2.70 1.48
CA ILE A 116 16.43 2.32 2.62
C ILE A 116 16.79 0.82 2.56
N VAL A 117 15.84 -0.05 2.22
CA VAL A 117 16.11 -1.50 2.02
C VAL A 117 17.12 -1.72 0.91
N ARG A 118 17.06 -0.96 -0.18
CA ARG A 118 18.08 -1.00 -1.24
C ARG A 118 19.45 -0.63 -0.70
N ALA A 119 19.55 0.40 0.13
CA ALA A 119 20.82 0.75 0.79
C ALA A 119 21.32 -0.35 1.72
N ILE A 120 20.44 -0.95 2.54
CA ILE A 120 20.77 -2.09 3.43
C ILE A 120 21.32 -3.28 2.64
N ALA A 121 20.81 -3.53 1.42
CA ALA A 121 21.30 -4.61 0.57
C ALA A 121 22.80 -4.48 0.24
N ASP A 122 23.33 -3.25 0.19
CA ASP A 122 24.71 -2.92 -0.13
C ASP A 122 25.61 -2.74 1.11
N MET A 123 25.05 -2.86 2.33
CA MET A 123 25.78 -2.66 3.59
C MET A 123 26.40 -3.93 4.19
N ASP A 124 26.21 -5.09 3.56
CA ASP A 124 26.77 -6.40 3.95
C ASP A 124 26.51 -6.81 5.41
N PHE A 125 25.31 -6.55 5.94
CA PHE A 125 24.87 -7.08 7.22
C PHE A 125 24.74 -8.61 7.17
N THR A 126 25.57 -9.29 7.97
CA THR A 126 25.58 -10.75 8.14
C THR A 126 24.68 -11.23 9.28
N GLU A 127 24.02 -10.31 9.98
CA GLU A 127 23.12 -10.65 11.09
C GLU A 127 21.92 -11.46 10.57
N PRO A 128 21.53 -12.55 11.27
CA PRO A 128 20.35 -13.34 10.91
C PRO A 128 19.04 -12.55 10.99
N ILE A 129 18.08 -12.85 10.12
CA ILE A 129 16.76 -12.19 10.14
C ILE A 129 15.85 -12.63 11.31
N GLY A 130 16.29 -13.58 12.15
CA GLY A 130 15.47 -14.21 13.19
C GLY A 130 14.79 -13.23 14.15
N ASP A 131 15.47 -12.13 14.51
CA ASP A 131 14.97 -11.10 15.43
C ASP A 131 14.15 -9.99 14.71
N TYR A 132 14.07 -10.09 13.38
CA TYR A 132 13.39 -9.13 12.50
C TYR A 132 12.11 -9.70 11.88
N ILE A 133 11.76 -10.95 12.16
CA ILE A 133 10.49 -11.53 11.70
C ILE A 133 9.32 -10.76 12.34
N ALA A 134 8.21 -10.60 11.61
CA ALA A 134 7.02 -9.97 12.16
C ALA A 134 6.48 -10.78 13.34
N ASP A 135 6.01 -10.07 14.38
CA ASP A 135 5.50 -10.68 15.61
C ASP A 135 4.23 -11.52 15.36
N GLU A 136 3.43 -11.09 14.37
CA GLU A 136 2.18 -11.74 13.98
C GLU A 136 2.13 -11.94 12.47
N THR A 137 1.59 -13.08 12.04
CA THR A 137 1.33 -13.39 10.64
C THR A 137 -0.07 -13.97 10.49
N VAL A 138 -0.78 -13.56 9.43
CA VAL A 138 -2.07 -14.12 9.05
C VAL A 138 -1.85 -14.96 7.81
N ALA A 139 -2.23 -16.24 7.90
CA ALA A 139 -2.19 -17.17 6.78
C ALA A 139 -3.61 -17.63 6.42
N VAL A 140 -3.81 -18.02 5.16
CA VAL A 140 -5.09 -18.52 4.66
C VAL A 140 -4.94 -19.93 4.09
N TRP A 141 -6.03 -20.69 4.09
CA TRP A 141 -6.08 -22.00 3.45
C TRP A 141 -6.21 -21.85 1.93
N ASP A 142 -5.59 -22.72 1.15
CA ASP A 142 -5.50 -22.64 -0.32
C ASP A 142 -6.84 -22.74 -1.07
N GLU A 143 -7.87 -23.31 -0.44
CA GLU A 143 -9.25 -23.30 -0.95
C GLU A 143 -10.09 -22.08 -0.50
N THR A 144 -9.54 -21.17 0.30
CA THR A 144 -10.28 -20.01 0.80
C THR A 144 -10.73 -19.13 -0.37
N PRO A 145 -12.03 -18.77 -0.49
CA PRO A 145 -12.52 -17.89 -1.56
C PRO A 145 -11.85 -16.50 -1.52
N LEU A 146 -11.53 -15.92 -2.69
CA LEU A 146 -10.86 -14.61 -2.75
C LEU A 146 -11.62 -13.49 -2.03
N SER A 147 -12.95 -13.50 -2.04
CA SER A 147 -13.76 -12.54 -1.29
C SER A 147 -13.53 -12.61 0.22
N VAL A 148 -13.31 -13.82 0.77
CA VAL A 148 -12.98 -14.04 2.17
C VAL A 148 -11.53 -13.64 2.44
N VAL A 149 -10.59 -14.00 1.56
CA VAL A 149 -9.19 -13.57 1.66
C VAL A 149 -9.08 -12.04 1.69
N GLY A 150 -9.76 -11.34 0.78
CA GLY A 150 -9.79 -9.88 0.75
C GLY A 150 -10.31 -9.28 2.05
N ARG A 151 -11.38 -9.85 2.61
CA ARG A 151 -11.92 -9.41 3.90
C ARG A 151 -10.97 -9.67 5.07
N ILE A 152 -10.29 -10.82 5.10
CA ILE A 152 -9.27 -11.15 6.11
C ILE A 152 -8.12 -10.15 6.03
N MET A 153 -7.60 -9.88 4.82
CA MET A 153 -6.50 -8.95 4.60
C MET A 153 -6.86 -7.52 5.03
N GLU A 154 -8.07 -7.07 4.69
CA GLU A 154 -8.62 -5.78 5.10
C GLU A 154 -8.69 -5.66 6.63
N LEU A 155 -9.31 -6.63 7.30
CA LEU A 155 -9.48 -6.65 8.76
C LEU A 155 -8.15 -6.69 9.50
N ALA A 156 -7.22 -7.51 9.01
CA ALA A 156 -5.88 -7.63 9.59
C ALA A 156 -4.94 -6.48 9.20
N CYS A 157 -5.36 -5.57 8.31
CA CYS A 157 -4.53 -4.49 7.78
C CYS A 157 -3.20 -4.97 7.18
N VAL A 158 -3.21 -6.14 6.52
CA VAL A 158 -2.04 -6.76 5.89
C VAL A 158 -2.12 -6.67 4.36
N LYS A 159 -0.95 -6.55 3.72
CA LYS A 159 -0.86 -6.39 2.26
C LYS A 159 -0.59 -7.68 1.50
N ALA A 160 -0.09 -8.70 2.18
CA ALA A 160 -0.02 -10.05 1.62
C ALA A 160 -0.16 -11.07 2.75
N VAL A 161 -0.58 -12.27 2.39
CA VAL A 161 -0.79 -13.39 3.31
C VAL A 161 -0.21 -14.67 2.72
N PRO A 162 0.57 -15.44 3.50
CA PRO A 162 0.97 -16.80 3.12
C PRO A 162 -0.24 -17.71 2.94
N VAL A 163 -0.16 -18.62 1.98
CA VAL A 163 -1.20 -19.60 1.68
C VAL A 163 -0.71 -21.00 2.02
N LEU A 164 -1.49 -21.72 2.82
CA LEU A 164 -1.17 -23.06 3.31
C LEU A 164 -2.14 -24.11 2.75
N ASN A 165 -1.64 -25.32 2.53
CA ASN A 165 -2.47 -26.49 2.21
C ASN A 165 -2.88 -27.27 3.48
N THR A 166 -3.59 -28.39 3.29
CA THR A 166 -4.03 -29.30 4.36
C THR A 166 -2.86 -29.97 5.10
N GLU A 167 -1.71 -30.08 4.46
CA GLU A 167 -0.48 -30.66 5.01
C GLU A 167 0.31 -29.64 5.85
N LEU A 168 -0.19 -28.41 6.02
CA LEU A 168 0.47 -27.29 6.72
C LEU A 168 1.76 -26.82 6.03
N GLU A 169 1.82 -26.93 4.70
CA GLU A 169 2.94 -26.51 3.87
C GLU A 169 2.62 -25.17 3.20
N LEU A 170 3.65 -24.35 3.04
CA LEU A 170 3.54 -23.10 2.29
C LEU A 170 3.45 -23.40 0.79
N VAL A 171 2.29 -23.17 0.19
CA VAL A 171 2.02 -23.44 -1.23
C VAL A 171 1.86 -22.18 -2.07
N GLY A 172 1.74 -21.02 -1.43
CA GLY A 172 1.66 -19.75 -2.15
C GLY A 172 1.72 -18.51 -1.27
N LEU A 173 1.68 -17.36 -1.93
CA LEU A 173 1.57 -16.03 -1.34
C LEU A 173 0.55 -15.24 -2.15
N ILE A 174 -0.36 -14.53 -1.50
CA ILE A 174 -1.29 -13.62 -2.18
C ILE A 174 -1.19 -12.21 -1.62
N ALA A 175 -1.07 -11.22 -2.51
CA ALA A 175 -0.98 -9.80 -2.18
C ALA A 175 -2.20 -9.00 -2.67
N ASP A 176 -2.30 -7.75 -2.20
CA ASP A 176 -3.31 -6.78 -2.64
C ASP A 176 -3.37 -6.63 -4.17
N ARG A 177 -2.21 -6.63 -4.83
CA ARG A 177 -2.10 -6.59 -6.29
C ARG A 177 -2.79 -7.77 -6.96
N ASP A 178 -2.64 -8.97 -6.42
CA ASP A 178 -3.21 -10.19 -7.00
C ASP A 178 -4.74 -10.18 -6.85
N LEU A 179 -5.25 -9.70 -5.71
CA LEU A 179 -6.67 -9.46 -5.50
C LEU A 179 -7.23 -8.40 -6.45
N ILE A 180 -6.54 -7.27 -6.61
CA ILE A 180 -6.95 -6.21 -7.55
C ILE A 180 -7.00 -6.74 -8.98
N ASN A 181 -6.02 -7.54 -9.40
CA ASN A 181 -5.97 -8.12 -10.74
C ASN A 181 -7.07 -9.18 -10.96
N ALA A 182 -7.54 -9.83 -9.90
CA ALA A 182 -8.61 -10.82 -9.96
C ALA A 182 -10.02 -10.22 -9.74
N ALA A 183 -10.11 -8.95 -9.37
CA ALA A 183 -11.39 -8.30 -9.13
C ALA A 183 -12.21 -8.18 -10.41
N ILE A 184 -13.51 -8.37 -10.29
CA ILE A 184 -14.47 -8.25 -11.39
C ILE A 184 -15.33 -7.01 -11.17
N ILE A 185 -15.79 -6.41 -12.27
CA ILE A 185 -16.72 -5.30 -12.24
C ILE A 185 -18.13 -5.87 -12.42
N GLU A 186 -18.97 -5.72 -11.41
CA GLU A 186 -20.39 -6.05 -11.49
C GLU A 186 -21.18 -4.76 -11.77
N ASP A 187 -21.76 -4.65 -12.96
CA ASP A 187 -22.69 -3.57 -13.28
C ASP A 187 -24.05 -3.89 -12.68
N ASN A 188 -24.43 -3.15 -11.63
CA ASN A 188 -25.78 -3.20 -11.09
C ASN A 188 -26.55 -1.97 -11.58
N THR A 189 -27.62 -2.18 -12.35
CA THR A 189 -28.58 -1.12 -12.64
C THR A 189 -29.42 -0.88 -11.40
N THR A 190 -29.17 0.22 -10.72
CA THR A 190 -30.04 0.68 -9.63
C THR A 190 -31.10 1.62 -10.19
N ASP A 191 -32.35 1.34 -9.84
CA ASP A 191 -33.48 2.23 -10.11
C ASP A 191 -33.65 3.13 -8.89
N SER A 192 -33.59 4.44 -9.08
CA SER A 192 -34.04 5.40 -8.07
C SER A 192 -35.25 6.15 -8.62
N ASP A 193 -36.38 6.00 -7.92
CA ASP A 193 -37.55 6.83 -8.11
C ASP A 193 -37.23 8.23 -7.53
N LEU A 194 -36.91 9.19 -8.40
CA LEU A 194 -36.83 10.59 -8.01
C LEU A 194 -38.25 11.16 -8.12
N SER A 195 -38.93 11.32 -6.97
CA SER A 195 -40.13 12.14 -6.91
C SER A 195 -39.70 13.60 -6.95
N LEU A 196 -39.98 14.30 -8.05
CA LEU A 196 -39.93 15.75 -8.09
C LEU A 196 -41.11 16.25 -7.26
N GLY A 197 -40.92 16.37 -5.95
CA GLY A 197 -41.93 16.93 -5.07
C GLY A 197 -42.13 18.42 -5.38
N SER A 198 -43.10 18.75 -6.21
CA SER A 198 -43.84 20.01 -6.08
C SER A 198 -44.85 19.85 -4.95
N ASP A 199 -45.11 20.92 -4.20
CA ASP A 199 -46.10 21.01 -3.11
C ASP A 199 -47.56 20.86 -3.62
N GLU A 200 -47.87 19.82 -4.39
CA GLU A 200 -49.21 19.50 -4.87
C GLU A 200 -49.64 18.10 -4.42
N ASP A 201 -50.90 18.00 -4.01
CA ASP A 201 -51.49 16.91 -3.22
C ASP A 201 -51.16 15.49 -3.74
N GLU A 202 -50.57 14.68 -2.85
CA GLU A 202 -50.14 13.28 -3.02
C GLU A 202 -51.19 12.30 -3.59
N TRP A 203 -52.46 12.70 -3.70
CA TRP A 203 -53.59 11.82 -4.07
C TRP A 203 -54.30 12.20 -5.37
N THR A 204 -53.68 13.03 -6.22
CA THR A 204 -54.16 13.24 -7.59
C THR A 204 -53.62 12.17 -8.55
N TRP A 205 -54.46 11.67 -9.46
CA TRP A 205 -54.04 10.70 -10.50
C TRP A 205 -52.93 11.24 -11.43
N GLU A 206 -52.67 12.55 -11.42
CA GLU A 206 -51.58 13.19 -12.16
C GLU A 206 -50.22 13.08 -11.44
N GLY A 207 -50.16 13.06 -10.10
CA GLY A 207 -48.92 12.86 -9.33
C GLY A 207 -48.28 11.48 -9.51
N MET A 208 -49.06 10.45 -9.88
CA MET A 208 -48.54 9.12 -10.22
C MET A 208 -47.83 9.05 -11.58
N ARG A 209 -47.93 10.08 -12.44
CA ARG A 209 -47.35 10.05 -13.79
C ARG A 209 -45.93 10.60 -13.89
N ASP A 210 -45.48 11.41 -12.93
CA ASP A 210 -44.17 12.09 -12.97
C ASP A 210 -43.10 11.40 -12.09
N THR A 211 -43.13 10.08 -11.99
CA THR A 211 -41.98 9.34 -11.45
C THR A 211 -40.99 9.07 -12.58
N MET A 212 -39.92 9.87 -12.65
CA MET A 212 -38.81 9.59 -13.55
C MET A 212 -37.93 8.51 -12.91
N ARG A 213 -37.96 7.31 -13.48
CA ARG A 213 -37.04 6.22 -13.11
C ARG A 213 -35.66 6.52 -13.70
N LEU A 214 -34.74 6.94 -12.84
CA LEU A 214 -33.35 7.08 -13.21
C LEU A 214 -32.68 5.72 -13.06
N TYR A 215 -32.47 5.07 -14.19
CA TYR A 215 -31.56 3.94 -14.27
C TYR A 215 -30.14 4.48 -14.31
N TYR A 216 -29.40 4.28 -13.23
CA TYR A 216 -27.95 4.49 -13.24
C TYR A 216 -27.25 3.17 -12.93
N SER A 217 -26.21 2.89 -13.69
CA SER A 217 -25.38 1.71 -13.49
C SER A 217 -24.32 2.04 -12.45
N VAL A 218 -24.37 1.39 -11.29
CA VAL A 218 -23.27 1.41 -10.33
C VAL A 218 -22.42 0.18 -10.58
N SER A 219 -21.25 0.39 -11.17
CA SER A 219 -20.21 -0.63 -11.30
C SER A 219 -19.60 -0.89 -9.92
N LYS A 220 -19.96 -2.02 -9.28
CA LYS A 220 -19.37 -2.43 -8.00
C LYS A 220 -18.21 -3.38 -8.26
N ILE A 221 -17.02 -3.03 -7.77
CA ILE A 221 -15.87 -3.93 -7.79
C ILE A 221 -16.11 -5.02 -6.76
N SER A 222 -16.13 -6.28 -7.18
CA SER A 222 -16.27 -7.45 -6.31
C SER A 222 -15.12 -8.42 -6.51
N LEU A 223 -14.79 -9.19 -5.47
CA LEU A 223 -13.83 -10.29 -5.58
C LEU A 223 -14.59 -11.58 -5.87
N PRO A 224 -14.13 -12.41 -6.83
CA PRO A 224 -14.83 -13.63 -7.20
C PRO A 224 -14.78 -14.65 -6.04
N LYS A 225 -15.73 -15.59 -6.05
CA LYS A 225 -15.82 -16.66 -5.03
C LYS A 225 -14.93 -17.87 -5.30
N ARG A 226 -14.04 -17.80 -6.29
CA ARG A 226 -13.12 -18.89 -6.62
C ARG A 226 -11.98 -19.01 -5.58
N PRO A 227 -11.39 -20.20 -5.41
CA PRO A 227 -10.28 -20.45 -4.49
C PRO A 227 -9.05 -19.56 -4.70
N VAL A 228 -8.35 -19.26 -3.60
CA VAL A 228 -7.11 -18.48 -3.62
C VAL A 228 -5.97 -19.17 -4.39
N LYS A 229 -5.90 -20.51 -4.38
CA LYS A 229 -4.90 -21.29 -5.12
C LYS A 229 -4.86 -21.05 -6.63
N GLU A 230 -5.94 -20.52 -7.21
CA GLU A 230 -6.02 -20.20 -8.64
C GLU A 230 -5.36 -18.85 -8.98
N VAL A 231 -5.17 -17.97 -8.00
CA VAL A 231 -4.71 -16.59 -8.21
C VAL A 231 -3.38 -16.31 -7.51
N MET A 232 -3.10 -16.97 -6.39
CA MET A 232 -1.88 -16.78 -5.61
C MET A 232 -0.59 -17.01 -6.43
N VAL A 233 0.48 -16.33 -6.02
CA VAL A 233 1.84 -16.64 -6.48
C VAL A 233 2.26 -17.99 -5.91
N LYS A 234 2.56 -18.95 -6.78
CA LYS A 234 2.94 -20.32 -6.40
C LYS A 234 4.44 -20.48 -6.15
N GLU A 235 5.26 -19.83 -6.96
CA GLU A 235 6.72 -19.82 -6.79
C GLU A 235 7.12 -18.75 -5.76
N VAL A 236 6.98 -19.10 -4.49
CA VAL A 236 7.25 -18.19 -3.39
C VAL A 236 8.74 -18.22 -3.05
N ILE A 237 9.39 -17.07 -3.16
CA ILE A 237 10.75 -16.89 -2.63
C ILE A 237 10.64 -16.83 -1.11
N THR A 238 11.42 -17.65 -0.41
CA THR A 238 11.39 -17.80 1.04
C THR A 238 12.75 -17.50 1.67
N ALA A 239 12.77 -17.25 2.97
CA ALA A 239 13.99 -17.22 3.78
C ALA A 239 13.90 -18.21 4.94
N THR A 240 15.03 -18.40 5.62
CA THR A 240 15.11 -19.09 6.90
C THR A 240 15.49 -18.11 8.00
N ARG A 241 15.33 -18.47 9.28
CA ARG A 241 15.76 -17.63 10.40
C ARG A 241 17.24 -17.23 10.36
N ASN A 242 18.06 -18.04 9.66
CA ASN A 242 19.51 -17.84 9.52
C ASN A 242 19.90 -17.07 8.26
N SER A 243 18.96 -16.79 7.35
CA SER A 243 19.20 -15.90 6.21
C SER A 243 19.65 -14.53 6.72
N THR A 244 20.55 -13.88 6.00
CA THR A 244 21.13 -12.61 6.47
C THR A 244 20.26 -11.41 6.09
N VAL A 245 20.31 -10.34 6.88
CA VAL A 245 19.57 -9.10 6.63
C VAL A 245 19.85 -8.54 5.23
N SER A 246 21.11 -8.42 4.82
CA SER A 246 21.45 -7.87 3.50
C SER A 246 21.07 -8.80 2.34
N GLU A 247 21.10 -10.13 2.53
CA GLU A 247 20.61 -11.08 1.53
C GLU A 247 19.10 -10.91 1.31
N CYS A 248 18.31 -10.87 2.40
CA CYS A 248 16.87 -10.66 2.32
C CYS A 248 16.53 -9.29 1.71
N ALA A 249 17.25 -8.23 2.09
CA ALA A 249 17.10 -6.91 1.49
C ALA A 249 17.36 -6.92 -0.03
N ARG A 250 18.42 -7.62 -0.45
CA ARG A 250 18.79 -7.76 -1.87
C ARG A 250 17.72 -8.53 -2.66
N VAL A 251 17.21 -9.62 -2.10
CA VAL A 251 16.13 -10.41 -2.68
C VAL A 251 14.86 -9.57 -2.83
N MET A 252 14.43 -8.84 -1.80
CA MET A 252 13.25 -7.96 -1.84
C MET A 252 13.42 -6.84 -2.87
N SER A 253 14.56 -6.14 -2.84
CA SER A 253 14.84 -5.02 -3.76
C SER A 253 14.91 -5.46 -5.22
N LYS A 254 15.58 -6.59 -5.50
CA LYS A 254 15.73 -7.11 -6.87
C LYS A 254 14.39 -7.54 -7.48
N ASN A 255 13.55 -8.20 -6.68
CA ASN A 255 12.28 -8.76 -7.14
C ASN A 255 11.08 -7.81 -6.93
N LYS A 256 11.30 -6.63 -6.32
CA LYS A 256 10.29 -5.58 -6.09
C LYS A 256 9.07 -6.06 -5.31
N PHE A 257 9.31 -6.80 -4.23
CA PHE A 257 8.29 -7.17 -3.26
C PHE A 257 8.69 -6.78 -1.83
N ASP A 258 7.69 -6.55 -1.00
CA ASP A 258 7.87 -5.96 0.33
C ASP A 258 7.92 -7.03 1.45
N GLN A 259 7.74 -8.31 1.13
CA GLN A 259 7.46 -9.36 2.11
C GLN A 259 8.05 -10.69 1.69
N LEU A 260 8.58 -11.45 2.66
CA LEU A 260 9.25 -12.72 2.42
C LEU A 260 8.81 -13.75 3.46
N PRO A 261 8.12 -14.84 3.07
CA PRO A 261 7.80 -15.90 4.01
C PRO A 261 9.04 -16.55 4.57
N VAL A 262 9.06 -16.75 5.89
CA VAL A 262 10.15 -17.40 6.59
C VAL A 262 9.72 -18.82 6.92
N ILE A 263 10.51 -19.79 6.48
CA ILE A 263 10.28 -21.21 6.69
C ILE A 263 11.34 -21.81 7.61
N SER A 264 10.95 -22.90 8.28
CA SER A 264 11.87 -23.75 9.04
C SER A 264 12.67 -24.65 8.09
N ALA A 265 13.70 -25.31 8.62
CA ALA A 265 14.46 -26.32 7.88
C ALA A 265 13.61 -27.50 7.36
N ARG A 266 12.39 -27.69 7.92
CA ARG A 266 11.43 -28.72 7.49
C ARG A 266 10.37 -28.17 6.51
N GLY A 267 10.55 -26.97 5.97
CA GLY A 267 9.62 -26.35 5.02
C GLY A 267 8.33 -25.77 5.63
N LYS A 268 8.17 -25.83 6.96
CA LYS A 268 6.99 -25.25 7.64
C LYS A 268 7.12 -23.74 7.77
N LEU A 269 6.03 -23.01 7.52
CA LEU A 269 5.95 -21.57 7.73
C LEU A 269 6.20 -21.24 9.21
N VAL A 270 7.16 -20.35 9.46
CA VAL A 270 7.53 -19.83 10.78
C VAL A 270 6.97 -18.42 10.98
N GLY A 271 6.95 -17.61 9.91
CA GLY A 271 6.48 -16.24 9.97
C GLY A 271 6.66 -15.51 8.65
N LEU A 272 6.55 -14.19 8.70
CA LEU A 272 6.69 -13.32 7.55
C LEU A 272 7.69 -12.21 7.89
N LEU A 273 8.71 -12.05 7.05
CA LEU A 273 9.63 -10.92 7.14
C LEU A 273 9.09 -9.78 6.26
N LEU A 274 8.89 -8.60 6.83
CA LEU A 274 8.48 -7.40 6.09
C LEU A 274 9.69 -6.50 5.84
N ASP A 275 9.67 -5.79 4.72
CA ASP A 275 10.68 -4.79 4.33
C ASP A 275 10.98 -3.78 5.46
N ARG A 276 9.93 -3.26 6.11
CA ARG A 276 10.03 -2.34 7.24
C ARG A 276 10.73 -2.95 8.44
N ASN A 277 10.71 -4.27 8.61
CA ASN A 277 11.40 -4.89 9.73
C ASN A 277 12.92 -4.88 9.54
N LEU A 278 13.40 -4.87 8.29
CA LEU A 278 14.83 -4.75 8.01
C LEU A 278 15.40 -3.39 8.43
N LEU A 279 14.59 -2.33 8.46
CA LEU A 279 15.01 -1.02 8.98
C LEU A 279 15.41 -1.07 10.45
N LYS A 280 14.94 -2.06 11.22
CA LYS A 280 15.29 -2.21 12.63
C LYS A 280 16.79 -2.46 12.84
N VAL A 281 17.51 -3.01 11.86
CA VAL A 281 18.97 -3.24 11.94
C VAL A 281 19.76 -1.92 12.03
N LEU A 282 19.15 -0.80 11.62
CA LEU A 282 19.79 0.50 11.57
C LEU A 282 19.63 1.29 12.88
N VAL A 283 18.69 0.94 13.75
CA VAL A 283 18.17 1.84 14.81
C VAL A 283 18.49 1.43 16.23
#